data_AF-A0A836T1H3-F1
#
_entry.id   AF-A0A836T1H3-F1
#
_cell.length_a   1.000
_cell.length_b   1.000
_cell.length_c   1.000
_cell.angle_alpha   90.00
_cell.angle_beta   90.00
_cell.angle_gamma   90.00
#
_symmetry.space_group_name_H-M   'P 1'
#
loop_
_entity.id
_entity.type
_entity.pdbx_description
1 polymer ?
#
loop_
_entity_poly.entity_id
_entity_poly.type
_entity_poly.pdbx_seq_one_letter_code
_entity_poly.pdbx_strand_id
1 'polypeptide(L)'
;MKIQSIRGVKDILPDEIWKWQHIESVAHNIFPRYGFREIRFPIFEDTRLFSRSIGEATDIVEKEMYTFDDRGGDSITLRPEGTASVVRAYVQHKMYNPPSVLKMFYIGPMFRYERPQAGRLRQFNQIGVEAMGSASPVVDVEVMTMLMEFFKALGLTDIKLEINSLGSQECRPQYRELLKIEIEKHLDQLCDNCKNRYQRNPLRVLDCKAKQCGEIAERLPKLIDHLDKAIAEHFSEVRSLLDSAGTPYSVNPSLVRGLDYYNRTAFEVTSQNLGAQNAICGGGRYDTLVEELDG
;
A
#
# COMPACT_ATOMS: atom_id res chain seq x y z
N MET A 1 -23.10 -29.76 -16.91
CA MET A 1 -22.56 -28.94 -15.79
C MET A 1 -22.99 -27.50 -16.05
N LYS A 2 -23.60 -26.80 -15.07
CA LYS A 2 -23.94 -25.37 -15.25
C LYS A 2 -22.68 -24.54 -15.05
N ILE A 3 -22.39 -23.63 -15.99
CA ILE A 3 -21.29 -22.67 -15.88
C ILE A 3 -21.67 -21.62 -14.83
N GLN A 4 -20.75 -21.26 -13.95
CA GLN A 4 -20.93 -20.32 -12.83
C GLN A 4 -19.67 -19.44 -12.69
N SER A 5 -19.78 -18.32 -11.99
CA SER A 5 -18.63 -17.46 -11.72
C SER A 5 -17.59 -18.18 -10.85
N ILE A 6 -16.32 -17.80 -11.05
CA ILE A 6 -15.20 -18.35 -10.26
C ILE A 6 -15.32 -17.84 -8.83
N ARG A 7 -15.11 -18.72 -7.84
CA ARG A 7 -15.08 -18.33 -6.43
C ARG A 7 -14.10 -17.17 -6.23
N GLY A 8 -14.57 -16.09 -5.61
CA GLY A 8 -13.78 -14.87 -5.36
C GLY A 8 -13.80 -13.86 -6.51
N VAL A 9 -14.54 -14.11 -7.58
CA VAL A 9 -14.84 -13.17 -8.67
C VAL A 9 -16.35 -12.93 -8.67
N LYS A 10 -16.78 -11.68 -8.85
CA LYS A 10 -18.19 -11.30 -8.78
C LYS A 10 -18.57 -10.43 -9.97
N ASP A 11 -19.74 -10.70 -10.53
CA ASP A 11 -20.40 -9.78 -11.44
C ASP A 11 -20.91 -8.58 -10.65
N ILE A 12 -20.77 -7.38 -11.23
CA ILE A 12 -21.39 -6.16 -10.70
C ILE A 12 -22.68 -5.95 -11.49
N LEU A 13 -23.80 -6.07 -10.82
CA LEU A 13 -25.11 -6.12 -11.46
C LEU A 13 -25.71 -4.71 -11.67
N PRO A 14 -26.73 -4.56 -12.54
CA PRO A 14 -27.35 -3.25 -12.82
C PRO A 14 -27.92 -2.52 -11.60
N ASP A 15 -28.31 -3.23 -10.55
CA ASP A 15 -28.81 -2.69 -9.28
C ASP A 15 -27.69 -2.25 -8.32
N GLU A 16 -26.45 -2.65 -8.58
CA GLU A 16 -25.27 -2.31 -7.78
C GLU A 16 -24.32 -1.32 -8.48
N ILE A 17 -24.26 -1.34 -9.82
CA ILE A 17 -23.28 -0.60 -10.63
C ILE A 17 -23.28 0.91 -10.37
N TRP A 18 -24.43 1.48 -9.99
CA TRP A 18 -24.52 2.91 -9.69
C TRP A 18 -23.63 3.32 -8.51
N LYS A 19 -23.38 2.43 -7.54
CA LYS A 19 -22.45 2.69 -6.42
C LYS A 19 -21.01 2.81 -6.91
N TRP A 20 -20.64 1.94 -7.83
CA TRP A 20 -19.32 1.94 -8.47
C TRP A 20 -19.11 3.23 -9.27
N GLN A 21 -20.06 3.55 -10.14
CA GLN A 21 -20.05 4.76 -10.94
C GLN A 21 -20.03 6.03 -10.08
N HIS A 22 -20.71 6.03 -8.93
CA HIS A 22 -20.66 7.15 -8.00
C HIS A 22 -19.25 7.33 -7.42
N ILE A 23 -18.62 6.26 -6.92
CA ILE A 23 -17.26 6.32 -6.36
C ILE A 23 -16.26 6.79 -7.42
N GLU A 24 -16.33 6.23 -8.62
CA GLU A 24 -15.50 6.60 -9.77
C GLU A 24 -15.71 8.06 -10.17
N SER A 25 -16.96 8.52 -10.23
CA SER A 25 -17.29 9.91 -10.56
C SER A 25 -16.73 10.90 -9.54
N VAL A 26 -16.77 10.57 -8.25
CA VAL A 26 -16.17 11.42 -7.21
C VAL A 26 -14.65 11.45 -7.35
N ALA A 27 -13.99 10.33 -7.65
CA ALA A 27 -12.56 10.28 -7.92
C ALA A 27 -12.18 11.16 -9.14
N HIS A 28 -12.92 11.02 -10.25
CA HIS A 28 -12.74 11.84 -11.45
C HIS A 28 -13.02 13.33 -11.24
N ASN A 29 -13.72 13.71 -10.17
CA ASN A 29 -13.98 15.11 -9.82
C ASN A 29 -12.93 15.68 -8.86
N ILE A 30 -12.51 14.91 -7.86
CA ILE A 30 -11.60 15.37 -6.81
C ILE A 30 -10.14 15.36 -7.29
N PHE A 31 -9.66 14.25 -7.87
CA PHE A 31 -8.23 14.09 -8.16
C PHE A 31 -7.69 15.13 -9.16
N PRO A 32 -8.41 15.51 -10.24
CA PRO A 32 -7.93 16.56 -11.15
C PRO A 32 -7.80 17.94 -10.51
N ARG A 33 -8.54 18.24 -9.44
CA ARG A 33 -8.40 19.51 -8.69
C ARG A 33 -7.04 19.63 -8.00
N TYR A 34 -6.42 18.49 -7.70
CA TYR A 34 -5.06 18.37 -7.16
C TYR A 34 -3.99 18.18 -8.25
N GLY A 35 -4.38 18.27 -9.52
CA GLY A 35 -3.48 18.14 -10.68
C GLY A 35 -3.20 16.70 -11.09
N PHE A 36 -3.87 15.69 -10.50
CA PHE A 36 -3.73 14.31 -10.92
C PHE A 36 -4.42 14.06 -12.27
N ARG A 37 -3.75 13.31 -13.14
CA ARG A 37 -4.26 12.92 -14.46
C ARG A 37 -4.41 11.41 -14.56
N GLU A 38 -5.43 10.96 -15.28
CA GLU A 38 -5.68 9.53 -15.40
C GLU A 38 -4.59 8.84 -16.22
N ILE A 39 -4.12 7.68 -15.75
CA ILE A 39 -3.27 6.75 -16.49
C ILE A 39 -3.96 5.38 -16.57
N ARG A 40 -3.80 4.69 -17.70
CA ARG A 40 -4.23 3.31 -17.87
C ARG A 40 -3.05 2.46 -18.33
N PHE A 41 -2.91 1.30 -17.71
CA PHE A 41 -1.89 0.31 -18.03
C PHE A 41 -2.55 -1.07 -18.24
N PRO A 42 -1.86 -2.00 -18.92
CA PRO A 42 -2.38 -3.33 -19.20
C PRO A 42 -2.86 -4.11 -17.95
N ILE A 43 -3.66 -5.14 -18.18
CA ILE A 43 -4.16 -6.05 -17.14
C ILE A 43 -3.11 -7.08 -16.74
N PHE A 44 -2.28 -7.50 -17.70
CA PHE A 44 -1.16 -8.40 -17.48
C PHE A 44 0.13 -7.72 -17.90
N GLU A 45 1.21 -8.02 -17.19
CA GLU A 45 2.55 -7.51 -17.41
C GLU A 45 3.54 -8.67 -17.31
N ASP A 46 4.80 -8.42 -17.70
CA ASP A 46 5.90 -9.36 -17.47
C ASP A 46 5.98 -9.70 -15.97
N THR A 47 6.03 -10.99 -15.64
CA THR A 47 6.07 -11.46 -14.24
C THR A 47 7.21 -10.83 -13.44
N ARG A 48 8.35 -10.53 -14.08
CA ARG A 48 9.51 -9.91 -13.44
C ARG A 48 9.23 -8.53 -12.88
N LEU A 49 8.24 -7.81 -13.44
CA LEU A 49 7.82 -6.51 -12.93
C LEU A 49 7.41 -6.62 -11.47
N PHE A 50 6.53 -7.57 -11.15
CA PHE A 50 5.96 -7.72 -9.81
C PHE A 50 6.89 -8.46 -8.86
N SER A 51 7.64 -9.45 -9.35
CA SER A 51 8.58 -10.19 -8.50
C SER A 51 9.74 -9.32 -8.02
N ARG A 52 10.24 -8.40 -8.86
CA ARG A 52 11.28 -7.43 -8.47
C ARG A 52 10.76 -6.33 -7.56
N SER A 53 9.61 -5.72 -7.91
CA SER A 53 9.12 -4.51 -7.23
C SER A 53 8.50 -4.78 -5.86
N ILE A 54 7.64 -5.79 -5.73
CA ILE A 54 6.84 -5.98 -4.51
C ILE A 54 7.70 -6.58 -3.38
N GLY A 55 8.73 -7.33 -3.75
CA GLY A 55 9.60 -8.07 -2.85
C GLY A 55 9.30 -9.58 -2.87
N GLU A 56 10.33 -10.38 -3.14
CA GLU A 56 10.23 -11.84 -3.26
C GLU A 56 9.73 -12.55 -1.99
N ALA A 57 9.90 -11.92 -0.83
CA ALA A 57 9.50 -12.48 0.47
C ALA A 57 8.06 -12.12 0.87
N THR A 58 7.30 -11.46 0.00
CA THR A 58 5.91 -11.09 0.28
C THR A 58 4.97 -12.25 -0.04
N ASP A 59 3.89 -12.35 0.75
CA ASP A 59 2.82 -13.34 0.48
C ASP A 59 2.27 -13.18 -0.95
N ILE A 60 2.24 -11.95 -1.47
CA ILE A 60 1.78 -11.64 -2.83
C ILE A 60 2.62 -12.37 -3.87
N VAL A 61 3.93 -12.13 -3.88
CA VAL A 61 4.85 -12.70 -4.88
C VAL A 61 4.95 -14.21 -4.74
N GLU A 62 4.95 -14.74 -3.52
CA GLU A 62 5.15 -16.18 -3.31
C GLU A 62 3.94 -17.04 -3.66
N LYS A 63 2.72 -16.54 -3.38
CA LYS A 63 1.53 -17.41 -3.32
C LYS A 63 0.28 -16.80 -3.94
N GLU A 64 0.26 -15.48 -4.18
CA GLU A 64 -0.99 -14.80 -4.58
C GLU A 64 -0.98 -14.29 -6.02
N MET A 65 0.11 -14.37 -6.78
CA MET A 65 0.12 -13.94 -8.18
C MET A 65 -0.61 -14.94 -9.09
N TYR A 66 -1.41 -14.41 -10.02
CA TYR A 66 -1.97 -15.18 -11.13
C TYR A 66 -1.00 -15.12 -12.31
N THR A 67 -0.02 -16.05 -12.30
CA THR A 67 1.02 -16.16 -13.33
C THR A 67 0.74 -17.31 -14.28
N PHE A 68 0.97 -17.09 -15.57
CA PHE A 68 0.82 -18.10 -16.62
C PHE A 68 1.77 -17.82 -17.78
N ASP A 69 2.14 -18.87 -18.50
CA ASP A 69 2.91 -18.73 -19.73
C ASP A 69 1.98 -18.33 -20.87
N ASP A 70 2.38 -17.32 -21.62
CA ASP A 70 1.70 -16.95 -22.84
C ASP A 70 1.93 -18.01 -23.94
N ARG A 71 1.33 -17.82 -25.12
CA ARG A 71 1.50 -18.79 -26.22
C ARG A 71 2.93 -18.83 -26.79
N GLY A 72 3.74 -17.81 -26.54
CA GLY A 72 5.15 -17.73 -26.91
C GLY A 72 6.10 -18.32 -25.85
N GLY A 73 5.59 -18.65 -24.66
CA GLY A 73 6.37 -19.12 -23.52
C GLY A 73 6.88 -18.01 -22.60
N ASP A 74 6.46 -16.77 -22.81
CA ASP A 74 6.76 -15.66 -21.92
C ASP A 74 5.90 -15.74 -20.65
N SER A 75 6.53 -15.59 -19.49
CA SER A 75 5.82 -15.59 -18.22
C SER A 75 5.15 -14.23 -17.99
N ILE A 76 3.82 -14.25 -17.93
CA ILE A 76 3.01 -13.05 -17.67
C ILE A 76 2.14 -13.23 -16.42
N THR A 77 1.85 -12.11 -15.77
CA THR A 77 1.09 -12.09 -14.52
C THR A 77 -0.03 -11.08 -14.59
N LEU A 78 -1.25 -11.46 -14.18
CA LEU A 78 -2.33 -10.50 -13.94
C LEU A 78 -1.91 -9.57 -12.80
N ARG A 79 -2.03 -8.26 -13.00
CA ARG A 79 -1.55 -7.27 -12.04
C ARG A 79 -2.16 -7.47 -10.64
N PRO A 80 -1.35 -7.64 -9.58
CA PRO A 80 -1.84 -7.75 -8.21
C PRO A 80 -2.00 -6.40 -7.52
N GLU A 81 -1.46 -5.33 -8.11
CA GLU A 81 -1.46 -3.94 -7.63
C GLU A 81 -1.13 -2.99 -8.81
N GLY A 82 -1.19 -1.67 -8.60
CA GLY A 82 -1.06 -0.68 -9.68
C GLY A 82 0.22 0.15 -9.71
N THR A 83 0.90 0.31 -8.58
CA THR A 83 2.07 1.19 -8.43
C THR A 83 3.24 0.73 -9.30
N ALA A 84 3.61 -0.56 -9.31
CA ALA A 84 4.71 -1.04 -10.16
C ALA A 84 4.42 -0.84 -11.65
N SER A 85 3.16 -1.02 -12.07
CA SER A 85 2.76 -0.74 -13.46
C SER A 85 2.84 0.75 -13.80
N VAL A 86 2.51 1.65 -12.86
CA VAL A 86 2.70 3.10 -13.06
C VAL A 86 4.17 3.45 -13.14
N VAL A 87 5.02 2.90 -12.26
CA VAL A 87 6.47 3.14 -12.30
C VAL A 87 7.08 2.62 -13.59
N ARG A 88 6.70 1.41 -14.04
CA ARG A 88 7.12 0.86 -15.34
C ARG A 88 6.75 1.80 -16.49
N ALA A 89 5.51 2.32 -16.51
CA ALA A 89 5.07 3.27 -17.52
C ALA A 89 5.85 4.60 -17.44
N TYR A 90 6.09 5.10 -16.23
CA TYR A 90 6.89 6.31 -15.97
C TYR A 90 8.30 6.20 -16.55
N VAL A 91 8.97 5.06 -16.34
CA VAL A 91 10.31 4.78 -16.87
C VAL A 91 10.27 4.58 -18.39
N GLN A 92 9.40 3.68 -18.88
CA GLN A 92 9.31 3.32 -20.30
C GLN A 92 9.05 4.53 -21.20
N HIS A 93 8.19 5.45 -20.75
CA HIS A 93 7.82 6.64 -21.51
C HIS A 93 8.66 7.87 -21.14
N LYS A 94 9.72 7.71 -20.33
CA LYS A 94 10.62 8.78 -19.88
C LYS A 94 9.86 9.98 -19.32
N MET A 95 8.82 9.72 -18.54
CA MET A 95 7.91 10.75 -18.05
C MET A 95 8.59 11.71 -17.06
N TYR A 96 9.76 11.34 -16.52
CA TYR A 96 10.66 12.23 -15.77
C TYR A 96 11.26 13.38 -16.61
N ASN A 97 11.02 13.42 -17.92
CA ASN A 97 11.55 14.44 -18.83
C ASN A 97 10.43 15.24 -19.52
N PRO A 98 10.28 16.56 -19.29
CA PRO A 98 11.15 17.41 -18.45
C PRO A 98 10.96 17.13 -16.94
N PRO A 99 11.99 17.41 -16.11
CA PRO A 99 11.90 17.23 -14.66
C PRO A 99 10.72 18.01 -14.08
N SER A 100 9.70 17.30 -13.63
CA SER A 100 8.50 17.87 -13.04
C SER A 100 7.84 16.87 -12.08
N VAL A 101 7.02 17.38 -11.16
CA VAL A 101 6.19 16.53 -10.32
C VAL A 101 5.05 15.99 -11.18
N LEU A 102 5.03 14.68 -11.39
CA LEU A 102 3.96 14.02 -12.12
C LEU A 102 2.97 13.38 -11.16
N LYS A 103 1.70 13.72 -11.34
CA LYS A 103 0.59 13.24 -10.53
C LYS A 103 -0.35 12.43 -11.41
N MET A 104 -0.45 11.14 -11.13
CA MET A 104 -1.22 10.19 -11.93
C MET A 104 -2.23 9.47 -11.05
N PHE A 105 -3.40 9.16 -11.57
CA PHE A 105 -4.35 8.27 -10.90
C PHE A 105 -4.84 7.18 -11.85
N TYR A 106 -5.26 6.06 -11.29
CA TYR A 106 -5.83 4.95 -12.05
C TYR A 106 -7.04 4.37 -11.33
N ILE A 107 -7.89 3.73 -12.11
CA ILE A 107 -9.05 2.98 -11.64
C ILE A 107 -9.08 1.66 -12.41
N GLY A 108 -9.19 0.54 -11.73
CA GLY A 108 -9.44 -0.73 -12.41
C GLY A 108 -9.19 -1.98 -11.57
N PRO A 109 -9.35 -3.16 -12.20
CA PRO A 109 -9.28 -4.43 -11.52
C PRO A 109 -7.83 -4.84 -11.20
N MET A 110 -7.68 -5.58 -10.12
CA MET A 110 -6.46 -6.20 -9.60
C MET A 110 -6.77 -7.64 -9.18
N PHE A 111 -5.74 -8.49 -9.20
CA PHE A 111 -5.91 -9.94 -9.04
C PHE A 111 -4.95 -10.51 -8.00
N ARG A 112 -5.49 -11.16 -6.96
CA ARG A 112 -4.69 -11.86 -5.94
C ARG A 112 -5.32 -13.20 -5.59
N TYR A 113 -4.54 -14.26 -5.58
CA TYR A 113 -4.95 -15.62 -5.20
C TYR A 113 -5.08 -15.75 -3.67
N GLU A 114 -5.78 -14.82 -3.04
CA GLU A 114 -6.12 -14.90 -1.62
C GLU A 114 -7.27 -15.89 -1.39
N ARG A 115 -7.32 -16.46 -0.17
CA ARG A 115 -8.50 -17.22 0.28
C ARG A 115 -9.68 -16.25 0.41
N PRO A 116 -10.76 -16.40 -0.38
CA PRO A 116 -11.84 -15.42 -0.37
C PRO A 116 -12.52 -15.36 1.00
N GLN A 117 -12.66 -14.14 1.53
CA GLN A 117 -13.29 -13.80 2.81
C GLN A 117 -13.96 -12.42 2.69
N ALA A 118 -14.69 -11.97 3.72
CA ALA A 118 -15.29 -10.64 3.70
C ALA A 118 -14.22 -9.57 3.43
N GLY A 119 -14.44 -8.73 2.41
CA GLY A 119 -13.49 -7.69 1.97
C GLY A 119 -12.34 -8.18 1.09
N ARG A 120 -12.10 -9.50 0.96
CA ARG A 120 -11.02 -10.05 0.13
C ARG A 120 -11.54 -10.93 -0.99
N LEU A 121 -11.43 -10.40 -2.20
CA LEU A 121 -11.80 -11.06 -3.44
C LEU A 121 -10.54 -11.44 -4.22
N ARG A 122 -10.67 -12.41 -5.13
CA ARG A 122 -9.59 -12.77 -6.05
C ARG A 122 -9.44 -11.80 -7.20
N GLN A 123 -10.55 -11.20 -7.61
CA GLN A 123 -10.59 -9.99 -8.42
C GLN A 123 -11.25 -8.91 -7.60
N PHE A 124 -10.55 -7.80 -7.39
CA PHE A 124 -11.06 -6.61 -6.73
C PHE A 124 -10.70 -5.39 -7.59
N ASN A 125 -11.27 -4.23 -7.30
CA ASN A 125 -10.89 -3.00 -8.00
C ASN A 125 -10.20 -2.06 -7.04
N GLN A 126 -9.24 -1.30 -7.57
CA GLN A 126 -8.54 -0.26 -6.84
C GLN A 126 -8.70 1.07 -7.57
N ILE A 127 -8.76 2.12 -6.76
CA ILE A 127 -8.48 3.49 -7.16
C ILE A 127 -7.15 3.84 -6.50
N GLY A 128 -6.16 4.23 -7.29
CA GLY A 128 -4.83 4.57 -6.80
C GLY A 128 -4.34 5.88 -7.38
N VAL A 129 -3.43 6.52 -6.66
CA VAL A 129 -2.81 7.80 -7.02
C VAL A 129 -1.31 7.69 -6.77
N GLU A 130 -0.53 8.22 -7.70
CA GLU A 130 0.93 8.16 -7.67
C GLU A 130 1.47 9.57 -7.94
N ALA A 131 2.34 10.06 -7.07
CA ALA A 131 2.99 11.36 -7.21
C ALA A 131 4.51 11.17 -7.27
N MET A 132 5.09 11.42 -8.44
CA MET A 132 6.47 11.10 -8.80
C MET A 132 7.30 12.36 -9.01
N GLY A 133 8.61 12.29 -8.75
CA GLY A 133 9.55 13.36 -9.07
C GLY A 133 9.74 14.43 -7.98
N SER A 134 9.32 14.17 -6.74
CA SER A 134 9.56 15.07 -5.60
C SER A 134 9.89 14.33 -4.31
N ALA A 135 10.95 14.79 -3.63
CA ALA A 135 11.32 14.36 -2.29
C ALA A 135 10.68 15.20 -1.17
N SER A 136 9.88 16.22 -1.52
CA SER A 136 9.29 17.12 -0.54
C SER A 136 8.13 16.45 0.23
N PRO A 137 8.08 16.59 1.57
CA PRO A 137 6.98 16.07 2.39
C PRO A 137 5.62 16.71 2.08
N VAL A 138 5.61 17.85 1.38
CA VAL A 138 4.39 18.51 0.90
C VAL A 138 3.57 17.57 0.01
N VAL A 139 4.23 16.73 -0.81
CA VAL A 139 3.53 15.79 -1.69
C VAL A 139 2.85 14.68 -0.88
N ASP A 140 3.49 14.18 0.17
CA ASP A 140 2.90 13.19 1.08
C ASP A 140 1.63 13.74 1.75
N VAL A 141 1.71 15.00 2.21
CA VAL A 141 0.60 15.73 2.87
C VAL A 141 -0.52 16.01 1.88
N GLU A 142 -0.19 16.39 0.66
CA GLU A 142 -1.16 16.65 -0.42
C GLU A 142 -1.96 15.38 -0.76
N VAL A 143 -1.29 14.24 -0.92
CA VAL A 143 -1.93 12.95 -1.18
C VAL A 143 -2.88 12.57 -0.04
N MET A 144 -2.43 12.69 1.21
CA MET A 144 -3.27 12.37 2.39
C MET A 144 -4.46 13.33 2.51
N THR A 145 -4.26 14.61 2.26
CA THR A 145 -5.33 15.62 2.33
C THR A 145 -6.37 15.40 1.24
N MET A 146 -5.93 15.17 0.00
CA MET A 146 -6.81 14.80 -1.12
C MET A 146 -7.60 13.52 -0.82
N LEU A 147 -6.95 12.51 -0.25
CA LEU A 147 -7.60 11.25 0.13
C LEU A 147 -8.73 11.48 1.15
N MET A 148 -8.48 12.32 2.16
CA MET A 148 -9.51 12.65 3.15
C MET A 148 -10.64 13.51 2.55
N GLU A 149 -10.34 14.40 1.60
CA GLU A 149 -11.38 15.12 0.84
C GLU A 149 -12.21 14.16 -0.02
N PHE A 150 -11.58 13.20 -0.69
CA PHE A 150 -12.25 12.19 -1.50
C PHE A 150 -13.25 11.38 -0.65
N PHE A 151 -12.84 10.90 0.52
CA PHE A 151 -13.74 10.18 1.41
C PHE A 151 -14.86 11.06 1.98
N LYS A 152 -14.56 12.31 2.32
CA LYS A 152 -15.58 13.28 2.75
C LYS A 152 -16.60 13.54 1.65
N ALA A 153 -16.17 13.64 0.39
CA ALA A 153 -17.03 13.83 -0.77
C ALA A 153 -17.93 12.59 -1.04
N LEU A 154 -17.47 11.40 -0.67
CA LEU A 154 -18.29 10.17 -0.64
C LEU A 154 -19.26 10.09 0.54
N GLY A 155 -19.21 11.04 1.48
CA GLY A 155 -20.04 11.07 2.67
C GLY A 155 -19.54 10.17 3.81
N LEU A 156 -18.29 9.70 3.77
CA LEU A 156 -17.71 8.92 4.86
C LEU A 156 -17.19 9.85 5.96
N THR A 157 -17.79 9.77 7.16
CA THR A 157 -17.42 10.60 8.32
C THR A 157 -16.68 9.83 9.41
N ASP A 158 -16.96 8.54 9.55
CA ASP A 158 -16.42 7.69 10.63
C ASP A 158 -15.16 6.94 10.17
N ILE A 159 -14.17 7.72 9.73
CA ILE A 159 -12.88 7.26 9.24
C ILE A 159 -11.74 7.98 9.95
N LYS A 160 -10.59 7.31 10.04
CA LYS A 160 -9.41 7.82 10.75
C LYS A 160 -8.17 7.64 9.90
N LEU A 161 -7.45 8.74 9.64
CA LEU A 161 -6.12 8.70 9.06
C LEU A 161 -5.09 8.34 10.13
N GLU A 162 -4.34 7.28 9.90
CA GLU A 162 -3.23 6.85 10.74
C GLU A 162 -1.95 6.97 9.93
N ILE A 163 -0.90 7.55 10.52
CA ILE A 163 0.40 7.76 9.86
C ILE A 163 1.54 7.13 10.65
N ASN A 164 2.62 6.78 9.95
CA ASN A 164 3.88 6.33 10.52
C ASN A 164 5.05 6.67 9.59
N SER A 165 6.27 6.49 10.07
CA SER A 165 7.46 6.46 9.22
C SER A 165 8.07 5.06 9.23
N LEU A 166 8.30 4.51 8.04
CA LEU A 166 8.96 3.22 7.82
C LEU A 166 10.48 3.34 7.69
N GLY A 167 11.06 4.49 8.03
CA GLY A 167 12.51 4.67 8.00
C GLY A 167 13.09 4.72 6.58
N SER A 168 14.41 4.63 6.49
CA SER A 168 15.16 4.54 5.23
C SER A 168 15.85 3.18 5.09
N GLN A 169 16.62 3.00 4.02
CA GLN A 169 17.42 1.78 3.84
C GLN A 169 18.58 1.69 4.84
N GLU A 170 18.97 2.79 5.47
CA GLU A 170 20.06 2.86 6.45
C GLU A 170 19.61 2.50 7.87
N CYS A 171 18.51 3.09 8.38
CA CYS A 171 18.05 2.80 9.75
C CYS A 171 17.27 1.49 9.86
N ARG A 172 16.59 1.04 8.79
CA ARG A 172 15.72 -0.14 8.82
C ARG A 172 16.48 -1.44 9.13
N PRO A 173 17.69 -1.73 8.58
CA PRO A 173 18.47 -2.91 8.95
C PRO A 173 18.86 -2.94 10.43
N GLN A 174 19.30 -1.80 10.99
CA GLN A 174 19.68 -1.71 12.39
C GLN A 174 18.47 -1.94 13.32
N TYR A 175 17.34 -1.31 12.99
CA TYR A 175 16.08 -1.55 13.70
C TYR A 175 15.61 -3.01 13.58
N ARG A 176 15.79 -3.64 12.41
CA ARG A 176 15.39 -5.03 12.19
C ARG A 176 16.15 -5.99 13.11
N GLU A 177 17.44 -5.78 13.29
CA GLU A 177 18.25 -6.61 14.20
C GLU A 177 17.86 -6.38 15.67
N LEU A 178 17.64 -5.13 16.07
CA LEU A 178 17.10 -4.82 17.41
C LEU A 178 15.74 -5.51 17.64
N LEU A 179 14.85 -5.42 16.66
CA LEU A 179 13.51 -6.00 16.73
C LEU A 179 13.57 -7.53 16.81
N LYS A 180 14.49 -8.18 16.10
CA LYS A 180 14.70 -9.63 16.21
C LYS A 180 15.10 -10.04 17.63
N ILE A 181 16.11 -9.38 18.19
CA ILE A 181 16.58 -9.66 19.55
C ILE A 181 15.44 -9.52 20.57
N GLU A 182 14.58 -8.50 20.39
CA GLU A 182 13.46 -8.31 21.31
C GLU A 182 12.33 -9.31 21.09
N ILE A 183 12.02 -9.67 19.84
CA ILE A 183 11.01 -10.70 19.53
C ILE A 183 11.44 -12.06 20.06
N GLU A 184 12.73 -12.41 20.00
CA GLU A 184 13.27 -13.70 20.43
C GLU A 184 12.92 -14.02 21.89
N LYS A 185 12.92 -13.00 22.76
CA LYS A 185 12.52 -13.12 24.18
C LYS A 185 11.05 -13.54 24.38
N HIS A 186 10.23 -13.39 23.35
CA HIS A 186 8.80 -13.64 23.37
C HIS A 186 8.37 -14.71 22.34
N LEU A 187 9.32 -15.39 21.68
CA LEU A 187 9.04 -16.24 20.52
C LEU A 187 8.02 -17.35 20.80
N ASP A 188 8.08 -17.97 21.98
CA ASP A 188 7.16 -19.04 22.38
C ASP A 188 5.71 -18.55 22.57
N GLN A 189 5.52 -17.25 22.81
CA GLN A 189 4.23 -16.60 23.02
C GLN A 189 3.61 -16.08 21.71
N LEU A 190 4.35 -16.13 20.59
CA LEU A 190 3.84 -15.72 19.29
C LEU A 190 2.99 -16.83 18.66
N CYS A 191 2.03 -16.43 17.81
CA CYS A 191 1.32 -17.39 16.96
C CYS A 191 2.25 -18.00 15.90
N ASP A 192 1.88 -19.16 15.35
CA ASP A 192 2.73 -19.89 14.39
C ASP A 192 3.09 -19.06 13.15
N ASN A 193 2.19 -18.18 12.70
CA ASN A 193 2.48 -17.29 11.58
C ASN A 193 3.58 -16.27 11.96
N CYS A 194 3.52 -15.69 13.15
CA CYS A 194 4.54 -14.77 13.65
C CYS A 194 5.88 -15.47 13.91
N LYS A 195 5.89 -16.73 14.34
CA LYS A 195 7.12 -17.53 14.45
C LYS A 195 7.81 -17.71 13.10
N ASN A 196 7.05 -17.93 12.02
CA ASN A 196 7.60 -17.96 10.66
C ASN A 196 8.05 -16.58 10.17
N ARG A 197 7.24 -15.54 10.42
CA ARG A 197 7.55 -14.15 10.03
C ARG A 197 8.81 -13.62 10.70
N TYR A 198 9.07 -13.99 11.95
CA TYR A 198 10.28 -13.64 12.69
C TYR A 198 11.55 -13.92 11.86
N GLN A 199 11.63 -15.09 11.22
CA GLN A 199 12.80 -15.47 10.41
C GLN A 199 12.89 -14.67 9.10
N ARG A 200 11.75 -14.43 8.44
CA ARG A 200 11.70 -13.87 7.07
C ARG A 200 11.61 -12.35 7.04
N ASN A 201 10.64 -11.78 7.75
CA ASN A 201 10.40 -10.35 7.86
C ASN A 201 9.80 -10.02 9.25
N PRO A 202 10.63 -9.75 10.27
CA PRO A 202 10.17 -9.55 11.65
C PRO A 202 9.28 -8.31 11.83
N LEU A 203 9.31 -7.35 10.90
CA LEU A 203 8.40 -6.20 10.91
C LEU A 203 6.93 -6.63 10.85
N ARG A 204 6.64 -7.77 10.20
CA ARG A 204 5.29 -8.36 10.10
C ARG A 204 4.79 -8.98 11.40
N VAL A 205 5.58 -8.97 12.46
CA VAL A 205 5.07 -9.30 13.79
C VAL A 205 4.26 -8.12 14.37
N LEU A 206 4.60 -6.89 13.99
CA LEU A 206 3.96 -5.66 14.47
C LEU A 206 2.53 -5.47 13.94
N ASP A 207 2.18 -6.03 12.77
CA ASP A 207 0.83 -5.96 12.19
C ASP A 207 -0.09 -7.14 12.53
N CYS A 208 0.39 -8.08 13.37
CA CYS A 208 -0.36 -9.28 13.66
C CYS A 208 -1.66 -8.98 14.40
N LYS A 209 -2.77 -9.56 13.92
CA LYS A 209 -4.11 -9.37 14.51
C LYS A 209 -4.43 -10.34 15.65
N ALA A 210 -3.56 -11.30 15.95
CA ALA A 210 -3.74 -12.19 17.10
C ALA A 210 -3.53 -11.38 18.39
N LYS A 211 -4.51 -11.43 19.32
CA LYS A 211 -4.53 -10.63 20.55
C LYS A 211 -3.20 -10.68 21.31
N GLN A 212 -2.67 -11.88 21.57
CA GLN A 212 -1.40 -12.07 22.27
C GLN A 212 -0.21 -11.44 21.53
N CYS A 213 -0.16 -11.56 20.20
CA CYS A 213 0.88 -10.92 19.39
C CYS A 213 0.76 -9.39 19.42
N GLY A 214 -0.47 -8.85 19.43
CA GLY A 214 -0.70 -7.42 19.58
C GLY A 214 -0.20 -6.87 20.91
N GLU A 215 -0.50 -7.54 22.02
CA GLU A 215 -0.02 -7.18 23.37
C GLU A 215 1.52 -7.20 23.47
N ILE A 216 2.17 -8.14 22.80
CA ILE A 216 3.64 -8.19 22.69
C ILE A 216 4.13 -7.04 21.80
N ALA A 217 3.53 -6.84 20.63
CA ALA A 217 3.92 -5.83 19.67
C ALA A 217 3.86 -4.41 20.27
N GLU A 218 2.94 -4.12 21.18
CA GLU A 218 2.87 -2.86 21.92
C GLU A 218 4.14 -2.57 22.73
N ARG A 219 4.82 -3.60 23.23
CA ARG A 219 6.04 -3.50 24.07
C ARG A 219 7.33 -3.53 23.26
N LEU A 220 7.27 -3.94 21.99
CA LEU A 220 8.43 -3.99 21.11
C LEU A 220 8.92 -2.58 20.75
N PRO A 221 10.23 -2.40 20.50
CA PRO A 221 10.80 -1.12 20.08
C PRO A 221 10.10 -0.63 18.81
N LYS A 222 9.84 0.68 18.72
CA LYS A 222 9.13 1.27 17.59
C LYS A 222 10.13 1.90 16.64
N LEU A 223 9.95 1.67 15.34
CA LEU A 223 10.85 2.23 14.32
C LEU A 223 10.92 3.75 14.36
N ILE A 224 9.82 4.42 14.74
CA ILE A 224 9.76 5.88 14.88
C ILE A 224 10.78 6.44 15.89
N ASP A 225 11.20 5.65 16.87
CA ASP A 225 12.19 6.02 17.88
C ASP A 225 13.65 5.79 17.43
N HIS A 226 13.83 5.17 16.26
CA HIS A 226 15.12 4.75 15.68
C HIS A 226 15.33 5.32 14.27
N LEU A 227 14.67 6.42 13.93
CA LEU A 227 14.81 7.07 12.63
C LEU A 227 16.14 7.84 12.55
N ASP A 228 16.75 7.83 11.37
CA ASP A 228 17.84 8.76 11.07
C ASP A 228 17.35 10.21 11.12
N LYS A 229 18.25 11.15 11.42
CA LYS A 229 17.94 12.57 11.57
C LYS A 229 17.11 13.13 10.41
N ALA A 230 17.53 12.87 9.17
CA ALA A 230 16.82 13.35 7.98
C ALA A 230 15.40 12.78 7.85
N ILE A 231 15.19 11.53 8.25
CA ILE A 231 13.87 10.89 8.19
C ILE A 231 12.97 11.37 9.32
N ALA A 232 13.54 11.60 10.51
CA ALA A 232 12.83 12.21 11.63
C ALA A 232 12.40 13.64 11.30
N GLU A 233 13.26 14.44 10.66
CA GLU A 233 12.95 15.79 10.19
C GLU A 233 11.82 15.76 9.15
N HIS A 234 11.93 14.90 8.13
CA HIS A 234 10.87 14.72 7.13
C HIS A 234 9.53 14.35 7.77
N PHE A 235 9.50 13.38 8.68
CA PHE A 235 8.25 12.96 9.33
C PHE A 235 7.69 14.05 10.26
N SER A 236 8.56 14.82 10.90
CA SER A 236 8.13 15.99 11.68
C SER A 236 7.51 17.07 10.80
N GLU A 237 8.06 17.31 9.61
CA GLU A 237 7.52 18.24 8.63
C GLU A 237 6.17 17.78 8.09
N VAL A 238 6.00 16.49 7.78
CA VAL A 238 4.70 15.90 7.40
C VAL A 238 3.64 16.18 8.45
N ARG A 239 3.94 15.96 9.74
CA ARG A 239 3.01 16.23 10.84
C ARG A 239 2.62 17.71 10.92
N SER A 240 3.62 18.60 10.89
CA SER A 240 3.41 20.05 10.94
C SER A 240 2.56 20.56 9.76
N LEU A 241 2.79 20.02 8.57
CA LEU A 241 2.03 20.37 7.37
C LEU A 241 0.60 19.81 7.39
N LEU A 242 0.38 18.60 7.91
CA LEU A 242 -0.97 18.06 8.14
C LEU A 242 -1.75 18.91 9.16
N ASP A 243 -1.10 19.31 10.25
CA ASP A 243 -1.68 20.20 11.26
C ASP A 243 -2.07 21.55 10.63
N SER A 244 -1.18 22.11 9.80
CA SER A 244 -1.40 23.37 9.09
C SER A 244 -2.51 23.27 8.03
N ALA A 245 -2.65 22.12 7.37
CA ALA A 245 -3.71 21.84 6.40
C ALA A 245 -5.06 21.54 7.08
N GLY A 246 -5.08 21.32 8.40
CA GLY A 246 -6.28 20.94 9.13
C GLY A 246 -6.75 19.52 8.85
N THR A 247 -5.85 18.62 8.42
CA THR A 247 -6.15 17.21 8.12
C THR A 247 -5.94 16.37 9.39
N PRO A 248 -7.00 15.87 10.05
CA PRO A 248 -6.86 15.13 11.30
C PRO A 248 -6.17 13.78 11.07
N TYR A 249 -5.21 13.45 11.92
CA TYR A 249 -4.50 12.18 11.88
C TYR A 249 -4.17 11.66 13.29
N SER A 250 -3.72 10.41 13.37
CA SER A 250 -3.04 9.88 14.55
C SER A 250 -1.77 9.15 14.15
N VAL A 251 -0.75 9.14 15.01
CA VAL A 251 0.45 8.34 14.78
C VAL A 251 0.20 6.90 15.25
N ASN A 252 0.43 5.92 14.37
CA ASN A 252 0.36 4.50 14.68
C ASN A 252 1.74 3.86 14.46
N PRO A 253 2.57 3.70 15.51
CA PRO A 253 3.91 3.14 15.39
C PRO A 253 3.95 1.67 14.95
N SER A 254 2.82 0.95 15.05
CA SER A 254 2.70 -0.45 14.62
C SER A 254 2.24 -0.57 13.16
N LEU A 255 1.96 0.54 12.48
CA LEU A 255 1.63 0.55 11.06
C LEU A 255 2.86 0.16 10.25
N VAL A 256 2.81 -1.04 9.69
CA VAL A 256 3.73 -1.54 8.67
C VAL A 256 2.95 -1.81 7.38
N ARG A 257 3.66 -1.97 6.26
CA ARG A 257 3.02 -2.14 4.94
C ARG A 257 3.22 -3.52 4.35
N GLY A 258 2.29 -3.85 3.44
CA GLY A 258 2.19 -5.10 2.71
C GLY A 258 3.28 -5.34 1.67
N LEU A 259 3.99 -4.29 1.27
CA LEU A 259 4.87 -4.24 0.11
C LEU A 259 6.21 -3.68 0.60
N ASP A 260 7.32 -4.30 0.19
CA ASP A 260 8.61 -4.00 0.80
C ASP A 260 9.26 -2.71 0.25
N TYR A 261 8.76 -2.21 -0.89
CA TYR A 261 9.24 -0.98 -1.55
C TYR A 261 8.97 0.32 -0.77
N TYR A 262 8.13 0.30 0.27
CA TYR A 262 7.81 1.52 0.99
C TYR A 262 9.00 1.98 1.84
N ASN A 263 9.19 3.30 1.92
CA ASN A 263 10.12 3.99 2.80
C ASN A 263 9.47 5.29 3.34
N ARG A 264 10.09 5.93 4.34
CA ARG A 264 9.61 7.19 4.94
C ARG A 264 8.12 7.12 5.29
N THR A 265 7.29 8.07 4.85
CA THR A 265 5.87 8.15 5.19
C THR A 265 5.10 6.90 4.80
N ALA A 266 4.30 6.38 5.72
CA ALA A 266 3.24 5.42 5.42
C ALA A 266 1.96 5.86 6.13
N PHE A 267 0.80 5.63 5.51
CA PHE A 267 -0.48 6.05 6.07
C PHE A 267 -1.61 5.08 5.73
N GLU A 268 -2.55 4.86 6.64
CA GLU A 268 -3.75 4.05 6.49
C GLU A 268 -4.99 4.89 6.80
N VAL A 269 -6.09 4.66 6.10
CA VAL A 269 -7.40 5.16 6.51
C VAL A 269 -8.23 3.98 7.00
N THR A 270 -8.63 4.02 8.26
CA THR A 270 -9.38 2.95 8.91
C THR A 270 -10.81 3.37 9.26
N SER A 271 -11.73 2.40 9.36
CA SER A 271 -13.08 2.58 9.92
C SER A 271 -13.46 1.43 10.84
N GLN A 272 -13.99 1.77 12.01
CA GLN A 272 -14.45 0.77 12.99
C GLN A 272 -15.65 -0.04 12.49
N ASN A 273 -16.35 0.44 11.46
CA ASN A 273 -17.56 -0.18 10.91
C ASN A 273 -17.28 -1.44 10.07
N LEU A 274 -16.01 -1.75 9.75
CA LEU A 274 -15.63 -2.87 8.87
C LEU A 274 -15.13 -4.12 9.62
N GLY A 275 -15.15 -4.12 10.96
CA GLY A 275 -14.73 -5.26 11.77
C GLY A 275 -13.21 -5.49 11.72
N ALA A 276 -12.78 -6.76 11.62
CA ALA A 276 -11.36 -7.14 11.74
C ALA A 276 -10.46 -6.62 10.59
N GLN A 277 -11.04 -6.27 9.44
CA GLN A 277 -10.33 -5.64 8.32
C GLN A 277 -10.83 -4.20 8.19
N ASN A 278 -10.34 -3.35 9.09
CA ASN A 278 -10.80 -1.98 9.22
C ASN A 278 -10.16 -0.99 8.24
N ALA A 279 -9.13 -1.39 7.48
CA ALA A 279 -8.47 -0.53 6.51
C ALA A 279 -9.30 -0.37 5.23
N ILE A 280 -9.58 0.87 4.84
CA ILE A 280 -10.29 1.25 3.59
C ILE A 280 -9.29 1.65 2.50
N CYS A 281 -8.18 2.28 2.89
CA CYS A 281 -7.12 2.72 2.00
C CYS A 281 -5.79 2.66 2.74
N GLY A 282 -4.71 2.41 2.01
CA GLY A 282 -3.35 2.55 2.51
C GLY A 282 -2.43 3.07 1.41
N GLY A 283 -1.36 3.73 1.83
CA GLY A 283 -0.32 4.21 0.94
C GLY A 283 0.92 4.60 1.72
N GLY A 284 1.84 5.25 1.02
CA GLY A 284 3.13 5.68 1.54
C GLY A 284 4.08 6.07 0.43
N ARG A 285 5.28 6.49 0.82
CA ARG A 285 6.38 6.88 -0.07
C ARG A 285 7.22 5.64 -0.44
N TYR A 286 7.78 5.63 -1.65
CA TYR A 286 8.50 4.48 -2.23
C TYR A 286 9.66 4.94 -3.12
N ASP A 287 10.59 5.71 -2.55
CA ASP A 287 11.60 6.43 -3.35
C ASP A 287 12.50 5.52 -4.21
N THR A 288 12.75 4.28 -3.79
CA THR A 288 13.73 3.37 -4.44
C THR A 288 13.15 2.53 -5.55
N LEU A 289 11.82 2.47 -5.67
CA LEU A 289 11.15 1.59 -6.61
C LEU A 289 11.45 1.94 -8.09
N VAL A 290 11.72 3.21 -8.39
CA VAL A 290 12.09 3.65 -9.75
C VAL A 290 13.44 3.06 -10.16
N GLU A 291 14.44 3.16 -9.27
CA GLU A 291 15.78 2.61 -9.48
C GLU A 291 15.74 1.07 -9.58
N GLU A 292 14.94 0.42 -8.73
CA GLU A 292 14.74 -1.04 -8.75
C GLU A 292 14.13 -1.56 -10.07
N LEU A 293 13.46 -0.68 -10.83
CA LEU A 293 12.87 -0.95 -12.14
C LEU A 293 13.67 -0.33 -13.30
N ASP A 294 14.97 -0.14 -13.10
CA ASP A 294 15.95 0.29 -14.11
C ASP A 294 15.68 1.70 -14.68
N GLY A 295 15.10 2.58 -13.84
CA GLY A 295 14.68 3.95 -14.17
C GLY A 295 15.61 5.07 -13.74
#